data_AF-F0QAP7-F1
#
_entry.id   AF-F0QAP7-F1
#
_cell.length_a   1.000
_cell.length_b   1.000
_cell.length_c   1.000
_cell.angle_alpha   90.00
_cell.angle_beta   90.00
_cell.angle_gamma   90.00
#
_symmetry.space_group_name_H-M   'P 1'
#
loop_
_entity.id
_entity.type
_entity.pdbx_description
1 polymer ?
#
loop_
_entity_poly.entity_id
_entity_poly.type
_entity_poly.pdbx_seq_one_letter_code
_entity_poly.pdbx_strand_id
1 'polypeptide(L)'
;MQERCRIVPRLIHALAFCALSLALAVPGAHAAERKKAGAKKPAATATAKQQRTASRSTKAVPRKAVTRVKATRSVASSARLAPRVAAVVPERQSFGQVAGLHSVADPLDLKSSVALVIDQDTQEVLLSKNDHAVLPIASLTKLMTGLLISEAKLPMDEPITITQDDVDTEKFSSSRLAVGTTLTRGEMLHLALMSSENRAAHALGRTFPGGLEAFVARMNAKARLIGMTETRYVEPTGLSSHNQSSARDLATLVNVAHSDPLLRELTTSPGYEVAVGRRTLHFNNTNRLVKNPAWDIGLQKTGYISEAGRCLVMQAHIAGRKLIMVFLDSAGKFSRLGDAERVRHWVEKLPALGSASTLHASGGTTSAKLD
;
A
#
# COMPACT_ATOMS: atom_id res chain seq x y z
N MET A 1 32.80 -47.16 -10.67
CA MET A 1 32.31 -47.03 -12.06
C MET A 1 30.99 -47.78 -12.15
N GLN A 2 29.90 -47.02 -12.33
CA GLN A 2 28.58 -47.35 -12.90
C GLN A 2 27.90 -48.68 -12.51
N GLU A 3 26.84 -48.59 -11.70
CA GLU A 3 25.42 -48.55 -12.10
C GLU A 3 24.80 -49.96 -12.16
N ARG A 4 23.90 -50.23 -11.20
CA ARG A 4 22.91 -51.30 -11.31
C ARG A 4 21.52 -50.72 -11.10
N CYS A 5 20.85 -50.56 -12.22
CA CYS A 5 19.43 -50.28 -12.36
C CYS A 5 18.60 -51.37 -11.66
N ARG A 6 17.69 -50.98 -10.76
CA ARG A 6 16.61 -51.84 -10.25
C ARG A 6 15.32 -51.05 -10.21
N ILE A 7 14.45 -51.40 -11.15
CA ILE A 7 13.03 -51.09 -11.24
C ILE A 7 12.31 -51.94 -10.17
N VAL A 8 11.45 -51.32 -9.35
CA VAL A 8 10.45 -52.01 -8.53
C VAL A 8 9.11 -51.26 -8.66
N PRO A 9 7.99 -51.96 -8.94
CA PRO A 9 6.70 -51.33 -9.18
C PRO A 9 5.94 -51.06 -7.87
N ARG A 10 5.14 -49.99 -7.89
CA ARG A 10 4.09 -49.67 -6.90
C ARG A 10 2.81 -50.41 -7.29
N LEU A 11 2.18 -51.14 -6.37
CA LEU A 11 0.73 -51.37 -6.39
C LEU A 11 0.19 -51.92 -5.05
N ILE A 12 -0.93 -51.32 -4.62
CA ILE A 12 -2.05 -51.83 -3.78
C ILE A 12 -1.79 -52.00 -2.27
N HIS A 13 -2.55 -51.25 -1.44
CA HIS A 13 -3.67 -51.77 -0.63
C HIS A 13 -4.54 -50.63 -0.10
N ALA A 14 -5.83 -50.68 -0.44
CA ALA A 14 -6.94 -49.94 0.15
C ALA A 14 -7.81 -50.92 0.97
N LEU A 15 -8.74 -50.37 1.78
CA LEU A 15 -9.68 -51.00 2.74
C LEU A 15 -9.16 -50.99 4.18
N ALA A 16 -9.94 -50.73 5.23
CA ALA A 16 -11.26 -50.15 5.48
C ALA A 16 -11.40 -50.15 7.02
N PHE A 17 -12.14 -49.22 7.64
CA PHE A 17 -13.24 -49.52 8.58
C PHE A 17 -13.75 -48.27 9.30
N CYS A 18 -15.08 -48.21 9.40
CA CYS A 18 -15.91 -47.17 9.98
C CYS A 18 -16.15 -47.35 11.49
N ALA A 19 -16.63 -46.25 12.07
CA ALA A 19 -17.65 -46.12 13.12
C ALA A 19 -17.22 -46.16 14.60
N LEU A 20 -17.47 -45.04 15.32
CA LEU A 20 -18.49 -44.99 16.38
C LEU A 20 -18.86 -43.54 16.76
N SER A 21 -20.17 -43.26 16.68
CA SER A 21 -20.93 -42.17 17.34
C SER A 21 -21.34 -42.63 18.76
N LEU A 22 -21.82 -41.87 19.77
CA LEU A 22 -22.66 -40.67 19.87
C LEU A 22 -22.75 -40.23 21.37
N ALA A 23 -23.19 -38.98 21.61
CA ALA A 23 -24.04 -38.48 22.73
C ALA A 23 -23.40 -38.22 24.13
N LEU A 24 -23.78 -37.22 24.95
CA LEU A 24 -24.82 -36.16 25.01
C LEU A 24 -24.51 -35.23 26.21
N ALA A 25 -24.79 -33.92 26.13
CA ALA A 25 -25.38 -33.08 27.20
C ALA A 25 -25.57 -31.60 26.77
N VAL A 26 -26.71 -31.02 27.12
CA VAL A 26 -27.30 -29.71 26.75
C VAL A 26 -27.60 -28.92 28.08
N PRO A 27 -28.36 -27.80 28.17
CA PRO A 27 -28.36 -26.46 27.54
C PRO A 27 -28.26 -25.28 28.57
N GLY A 28 -28.13 -24.03 28.08
CA GLY A 28 -29.10 -22.96 28.47
C GLY A 28 -28.59 -21.62 29.04
N ALA A 29 -29.11 -20.53 28.45
CA ALA A 29 -29.36 -19.17 28.99
C ALA A 29 -28.14 -18.19 29.10
N HIS A 30 -28.21 -16.89 28.79
CA HIS A 30 -29.30 -15.93 28.66
C HIS A 30 -28.99 -14.80 27.66
N ALA A 31 -29.99 -14.44 26.85
CA ALA A 31 -30.15 -13.11 26.29
C ALA A 31 -30.79 -12.19 27.33
N ALA A 32 -30.34 -10.94 27.42
CA ALA A 32 -31.01 -9.88 28.17
C ALA A 32 -31.05 -8.58 27.33
N GLU A 33 -32.21 -8.31 26.77
CA GLU A 33 -32.64 -6.96 26.41
C GLU A 33 -32.71 -6.09 27.66
N ARG A 34 -32.27 -4.83 27.56
CA ARG A 34 -32.69 -3.77 28.49
C ARG A 34 -33.36 -2.62 27.73
N LYS A 35 -34.56 -2.34 28.23
CA LYS A 35 -35.58 -1.39 27.78
C LYS A 35 -35.08 0.05 27.60
N LYS A 36 -35.69 0.71 26.62
CA LYS A 36 -35.95 2.16 26.56
C LYS A 36 -36.56 2.66 27.88
N ALA A 37 -36.02 3.75 28.42
CA ALA A 37 -36.79 4.71 29.20
C ALA A 37 -36.82 6.02 28.40
N GLY A 38 -38.01 6.42 27.97
CA GLY A 38 -38.26 7.75 27.45
C GLY A 38 -38.54 8.72 28.60
N ALA A 39 -38.02 9.93 28.49
CA ALA A 39 -38.62 11.10 29.13
C ALA A 39 -38.60 12.26 28.14
N LYS A 40 -39.80 12.82 27.94
CA LYS A 40 -40.14 13.90 27.04
C LYS A 40 -39.52 15.24 27.50
N LYS A 41 -39.09 16.01 26.49
CA LYS A 41 -39.18 17.48 26.27
C LYS A 41 -40.05 18.29 27.28
N PRO A 42 -39.78 19.61 27.45
CA PRO A 42 -40.12 20.55 26.37
C PRO A 42 -39.08 21.64 26.08
N ALA A 43 -39.26 22.20 24.89
CA ALA A 43 -38.60 23.39 24.39
C ALA A 43 -39.33 24.66 24.89
N ALA A 44 -38.58 25.76 25.04
CA ALA A 44 -39.03 27.15 24.93
C ALA A 44 -37.78 27.96 24.51
N THR A 45 -37.60 28.27 23.22
CA THR A 45 -38.07 29.45 22.49
C THR A 45 -37.72 30.79 23.15
N ALA A 46 -36.76 31.46 22.51
CA ALA A 46 -36.61 32.90 22.28
C ALA A 46 -36.96 33.91 23.37
N THR A 47 -36.00 34.78 23.72
CA THR A 47 -36.19 36.23 23.52
C THR A 47 -34.87 36.99 23.52
N ALA A 48 -34.78 37.93 22.59
CA ALA A 48 -33.71 38.92 22.46
C ALA A 48 -34.01 40.15 23.33
N LYS A 49 -32.93 40.83 23.79
CA LYS A 49 -32.72 42.29 23.97
C LYS A 49 -31.73 42.50 25.12
N GLN A 50 -30.53 42.97 24.82
CA GLN A 50 -30.14 44.39 24.76
C GLN A 50 -30.15 45.12 26.12
N GLN A 51 -28.94 45.56 26.44
CA GLN A 51 -28.57 46.91 26.92
C GLN A 51 -28.59 47.25 28.41
N ARG A 52 -27.38 47.73 28.81
CA ARG A 52 -27.10 48.87 29.70
C ARG A 52 -27.33 48.58 31.19
N THR A 53 -26.56 49.08 32.15
CA THR A 53 -25.45 50.05 32.24
C THR A 53 -24.98 50.05 33.69
N ALA A 54 -23.76 50.56 33.92
CA ALA A 54 -23.32 51.21 35.16
C ALA A 54 -23.14 50.30 36.38
N SER A 55 -22.28 50.56 37.36
CA SER A 55 -21.18 51.50 37.59
C SER A 55 -20.61 51.07 38.95
N ARG A 56 -19.30 51.11 39.17
CA ARG A 56 -18.76 51.53 40.48
C ARG A 56 -17.26 51.82 40.45
N SER A 57 -16.98 53.01 40.94
CA SER A 57 -15.70 53.71 41.08
C SER A 57 -14.85 53.10 42.20
N THR A 58 -13.58 52.79 41.93
CA THR A 58 -12.35 53.52 42.32
C THR A 58 -12.14 53.83 43.81
N LYS A 59 -11.01 53.34 44.34
CA LYS A 59 -10.18 54.02 45.34
C LYS A 59 -8.76 54.08 44.79
N ALA A 60 -8.16 55.26 44.86
CA ALA A 60 -6.86 55.64 44.33
C ALA A 60 -5.87 55.94 45.47
N VAL A 61 -4.58 55.66 45.25
CA VAL A 61 -3.41 56.27 45.93
C VAL A 61 -2.24 56.31 44.90
N PRO A 62 -1.38 57.36 44.88
CA PRO A 62 -0.92 57.99 43.63
C PRO A 62 0.53 57.64 43.21
N ARG A 63 0.86 57.91 41.95
CA ARG A 63 2.25 58.00 41.46
C ARG A 63 2.51 59.33 40.74
N LYS A 64 3.70 59.88 41.00
CA LYS A 64 4.22 61.20 40.64
C LYS A 64 4.33 61.42 39.12
N ALA A 65 4.20 62.70 38.76
CA ALA A 65 4.32 63.26 37.43
C ALA A 65 5.75 63.19 36.87
N VAL A 66 5.87 62.90 35.57
CA VAL A 66 7.05 63.20 34.76
C VAL A 66 6.60 63.82 33.44
N THR A 67 7.32 64.88 33.09
CA THR A 67 7.19 65.81 31.97
C THR A 67 7.17 65.15 30.58
N ARG A 68 6.36 65.74 29.70
CA ARG A 68 6.10 65.31 28.33
C ARG A 68 7.17 65.87 27.38
N VAL A 69 8.09 65.02 26.92
CA VAL A 69 8.98 65.32 25.79
C VAL A 69 8.36 64.78 24.50
N LYS A 70 8.26 65.64 23.49
CA LYS A 70 7.66 65.37 22.17
C LYS A 70 8.67 64.59 21.32
N ALA A 71 8.57 63.25 21.29
CA ALA A 71 9.41 62.42 20.43
C ALA A 71 8.81 62.37 19.01
N THR A 72 9.58 62.86 18.04
CA THR A 72 9.37 62.68 16.60
C THR A 72 9.50 61.19 16.26
N ARG A 73 8.45 60.60 15.66
CA ARG A 73 8.49 59.22 15.17
C ARG A 73 9.32 59.19 13.88
N SER A 74 10.57 58.71 13.97
CA SER A 74 11.28 58.25 12.77
C SER A 74 10.60 56.97 12.28
N VAL A 75 10.09 57.01 11.06
CA VAL A 75 9.54 55.84 10.39
C VAL A 75 10.73 55.05 9.86
N ALA A 76 11.16 54.02 10.58
CA ALA A 76 12.15 53.09 10.07
C ALA A 76 11.51 52.34 8.87
N SER A 77 12.01 52.59 7.67
CA SER A 77 11.66 51.83 6.48
C SER A 77 12.13 50.39 6.69
N SER A 78 11.20 49.49 7.02
CA SER A 78 11.47 48.06 7.04
C SER A 78 11.73 47.63 5.59
N ALA A 79 13.00 47.51 5.22
CA ALA A 79 13.39 46.91 3.95
C ALA A 79 12.78 45.50 3.88
N ARG A 80 11.84 45.30 2.95
CA ARG A 80 11.33 43.96 2.62
C ARG A 80 12.51 43.15 2.11
N LEU A 81 12.99 42.21 2.93
CA LEU A 81 13.88 41.15 2.46
C LEU A 81 13.16 40.45 1.30
N ALA A 82 13.79 40.44 0.13
CA ALA A 82 13.30 39.71 -1.03
C ALA A 82 13.06 38.25 -0.64
N PRO A 83 12.00 37.59 -1.15
CA PRO A 83 11.79 36.18 -0.89
C PRO A 83 13.03 35.42 -1.36
N ARG A 84 13.68 34.69 -0.45
CA ARG A 84 14.72 33.73 -0.82
C ARG A 84 14.06 32.71 -1.73
N VAL A 85 14.32 32.80 -3.03
CA VAL A 85 14.01 31.74 -3.98
C VAL A 85 14.81 30.54 -3.48
N ALA A 86 14.14 29.56 -2.88
CA ALA A 86 14.76 28.30 -2.54
C ALA A 86 15.38 27.77 -3.84
N ALA A 87 16.69 27.56 -3.85
CA ALA A 87 17.36 26.98 -5.00
C ALA A 87 16.61 25.68 -5.35
N VAL A 88 16.08 25.61 -6.57
CA VAL A 88 15.48 24.40 -7.10
C VAL A 88 16.63 23.42 -7.23
N VAL A 89 16.85 22.59 -6.20
CA VAL A 89 17.77 21.47 -6.29
C VAL A 89 17.15 20.55 -7.34
N PRO A 90 17.81 20.34 -8.49
CA PRO A 90 17.27 19.46 -9.51
C PRO A 90 17.04 18.09 -8.88
N GLU A 91 15.82 17.56 -9.06
CA GLU A 91 15.46 16.22 -8.60
C GLU A 91 16.47 15.26 -9.23
N ARG A 92 17.20 14.49 -8.41
CA ARG A 92 18.18 13.51 -8.91
C ARG A 92 17.47 12.59 -9.90
N GLN A 93 18.08 12.38 -11.06
CA GLN A 93 17.55 11.47 -12.07
C GLN A 93 17.43 10.06 -11.47
N SER A 94 16.35 9.37 -11.82
CA SER A 94 16.15 7.97 -11.45
C SER A 94 17.04 7.04 -12.27
N PHE A 95 17.20 5.80 -11.83
CA PHE A 95 18.02 4.82 -12.54
C PHE A 95 17.44 4.52 -13.92
N GLY A 96 16.11 4.49 -14.08
CA GLY A 96 15.48 4.27 -15.39
C GLY A 96 15.66 5.46 -16.34
N GLN A 97 15.75 6.69 -15.83
CA GLN A 97 16.13 7.86 -16.63
C GLN A 97 17.58 7.79 -17.10
N VAL A 98 18.50 7.45 -16.19
CA VAL A 98 19.93 7.29 -16.52
C VAL A 98 20.14 6.18 -17.55
N ALA A 99 19.38 5.08 -17.44
CA ALA A 99 19.43 3.96 -18.37
C ALA A 99 18.66 4.20 -19.69
N GLY A 100 18.03 5.36 -19.89
CA GLY A 100 17.31 5.69 -21.13
C GLY A 100 16.01 4.91 -21.36
N LEU A 101 15.46 4.27 -20.32
CA LEU A 101 14.28 3.39 -20.43
C LEU A 101 12.99 4.12 -20.81
N HIS A 102 12.95 5.45 -20.65
CA HIS A 102 11.83 6.31 -21.05
C HIS A 102 11.74 6.54 -22.57
N SER A 103 12.78 6.22 -23.33
CA SER A 103 12.84 6.52 -24.77
C SER A 103 12.17 5.46 -25.65
N VAL A 104 11.64 4.39 -25.04
CA VAL A 104 10.94 3.31 -25.75
C VAL A 104 9.54 3.80 -26.12
N ALA A 105 9.20 3.71 -27.41
CA ALA A 105 7.86 4.02 -27.90
C ALA A 105 6.83 3.09 -27.21
N ASP A 106 5.78 3.68 -26.64
CA ASP A 106 4.70 2.93 -26.04
C ASP A 106 3.34 3.47 -26.53
N PRO A 107 2.38 2.59 -26.86
CA PRO A 107 1.11 2.99 -27.45
C PRO A 107 0.13 3.64 -26.45
N LEU A 108 0.44 3.59 -25.15
CA LEU A 108 -0.43 4.12 -24.10
C LEU A 108 0.11 5.43 -23.49
N ASP A 109 1.18 6.01 -24.06
CA ASP A 109 1.93 7.15 -23.52
C ASP A 109 2.15 7.04 -22.00
N LEU A 110 2.64 5.88 -21.55
CA LEU A 110 2.91 5.63 -20.14
C LEU A 110 4.09 6.46 -19.67
N LYS A 111 3.95 7.05 -18.48
CA LYS A 111 5.03 7.84 -17.86
C LYS A 111 5.97 6.99 -17.02
N SER A 112 5.62 5.72 -16.82
CA SER A 112 6.51 4.68 -16.31
C SER A 112 7.47 4.23 -17.41
N SER A 113 8.75 4.14 -17.09
CA SER A 113 9.74 3.58 -18.01
C SER A 113 9.67 2.05 -18.08
N VAL A 114 9.12 1.42 -17.04
CA VAL A 114 8.84 -0.02 -17.01
C VAL A 114 7.37 -0.26 -16.69
N ALA A 115 6.71 -1.11 -17.47
CA ALA A 115 5.34 -1.51 -17.22
C ALA A 115 5.12 -2.99 -17.56
N LEU A 116 4.32 -3.68 -16.76
CA LEU A 116 3.83 -5.02 -17.04
C LEU A 116 2.37 -5.13 -16.60
N VAL A 117 1.51 -5.62 -17.48
CA VAL A 117 0.10 -5.91 -17.20
C VAL A 117 -0.17 -7.34 -17.61
N ILE A 118 -0.55 -8.18 -16.64
CA ILE A 118 -0.85 -9.59 -16.87
C ILE A 118 -2.23 -9.93 -16.33
N ASP A 119 -2.91 -10.85 -17.02
CA ASP A 119 -4.09 -11.52 -16.49
C ASP A 119 -3.65 -12.55 -15.44
N GLN A 120 -4.18 -12.42 -14.22
CA GLN A 120 -3.76 -13.22 -13.07
C GLN A 120 -4.11 -14.70 -13.22
N ASP A 121 -5.26 -15.01 -13.81
CA ASP A 121 -5.77 -16.37 -13.89
C ASP A 121 -5.11 -17.12 -15.06
N THR A 122 -4.92 -16.45 -16.20
CA THR A 122 -4.39 -17.08 -17.43
C THR A 122 -2.90 -16.86 -17.67
N GLN A 123 -2.28 -15.91 -16.95
CA GLN A 123 -0.91 -15.45 -17.19
C GLN A 123 -0.69 -14.80 -18.57
N GLU A 124 -1.77 -14.42 -19.27
CA GLU A 124 -1.70 -13.66 -20.52
C GLU A 124 -1.04 -12.29 -20.26
N VAL A 125 0.03 -12.00 -21.01
CA VAL A 125 0.67 -10.68 -20.98
C VAL A 125 -0.08 -9.74 -21.92
N LEU A 126 -0.76 -8.74 -21.35
CA LEU A 126 -1.50 -7.73 -22.10
C LEU A 126 -0.60 -6.56 -22.51
N LEU A 127 0.29 -6.14 -21.62
CA LEU A 127 1.23 -5.06 -21.86
C LEU A 127 2.59 -5.43 -21.26
N SER A 128 3.66 -5.22 -22.03
CA SER A 128 5.04 -5.29 -21.55
C SER A 128 5.85 -4.12 -22.10
N LYS A 129 6.58 -3.44 -21.20
CA LYS A 129 7.51 -2.36 -21.49
C LYS A 129 8.71 -2.52 -20.56
N ASN A 130 9.88 -2.86 -21.09
CA ASN A 130 11.12 -3.04 -20.33
C ASN A 130 10.97 -3.96 -19.10
N ASP A 131 10.15 -5.00 -19.19
CA ASP A 131 9.70 -5.78 -18.03
C ASP A 131 10.80 -6.59 -17.31
N HIS A 132 11.95 -6.79 -17.97
CA HIS A 132 13.19 -7.38 -17.42
C HIS A 132 14.15 -6.36 -16.79
N ALA A 133 13.86 -5.06 -16.86
CA ALA A 133 14.75 -4.06 -16.28
C ALA A 133 14.76 -4.17 -14.75
N VAL A 134 15.93 -4.41 -14.19
CA VAL A 134 16.15 -4.48 -12.74
C VAL A 134 16.41 -3.08 -12.21
N LEU A 135 15.46 -2.56 -11.42
CA LEU A 135 15.49 -1.19 -10.91
C LEU A 135 15.29 -1.16 -9.40
N PRO A 136 15.74 -0.08 -8.72
CA PRO A 136 15.30 0.20 -7.36
C PRO A 136 13.78 0.24 -7.27
N ILE A 137 13.19 -0.49 -6.31
CA ILE A 137 11.72 -0.63 -6.22
C ILE A 137 11.06 0.17 -5.10
N ALA A 138 11.87 0.91 -4.35
CA ALA A 138 11.43 1.68 -3.20
C ALA A 138 10.54 0.84 -2.27
N SER A 139 9.50 1.45 -1.68
CA SER A 139 8.58 0.79 -0.74
C SER A 139 7.70 -0.33 -1.30
N LEU A 140 7.81 -0.70 -2.58
CA LEU A 140 7.23 -1.97 -3.04
C LEU A 140 7.82 -3.16 -2.27
N THR A 141 9.06 -3.02 -1.80
CA THR A 141 9.75 -3.90 -0.84
C THR A 141 8.85 -4.34 0.33
N LYS A 142 8.02 -3.44 0.87
CA LYS A 142 7.18 -3.74 2.04
C LYS A 142 6.12 -4.81 1.77
N LEU A 143 5.82 -5.11 0.51
CA LEU A 143 4.92 -6.20 0.17
C LEU A 143 5.54 -7.57 0.52
N MET A 144 6.85 -7.75 0.26
CA MET A 144 7.60 -8.93 0.71
C MET A 144 7.70 -8.96 2.24
N THR A 145 7.95 -7.81 2.87
CA THR A 145 7.94 -7.70 4.34
C THR A 145 6.60 -8.17 4.92
N GLY A 146 5.48 -7.69 4.37
CA GLY A 146 4.16 -8.10 4.83
C GLY A 146 3.87 -9.58 4.62
N LEU A 147 4.26 -10.13 3.46
CA LEU A 147 4.14 -11.56 3.17
C LEU A 147 4.85 -12.41 4.23
N LEU A 148 6.10 -12.11 4.55
CA LEU A 148 6.84 -12.88 5.55
C LEU A 148 6.26 -12.75 6.96
N ILE A 149 5.80 -11.56 7.35
CA ILE A 149 5.19 -11.35 8.67
C ILE A 149 3.88 -12.14 8.79
N SER A 150 3.05 -12.15 7.74
CA SER A 150 1.81 -12.92 7.73
C SER A 150 2.05 -14.44 7.74
N GLU A 151 3.03 -14.91 6.96
CA GLU A 151 3.40 -16.33 6.91
C GLU A 151 4.00 -16.85 8.23
N ALA A 152 4.70 -15.98 8.97
CA ALA A 152 5.34 -16.38 10.23
C ALA A 152 4.35 -16.68 11.36
N LYS A 153 3.07 -16.26 11.23
CA LYS A 153 2.00 -16.49 12.22
C LYS A 153 2.40 -16.11 13.65
N LEU A 154 3.16 -15.02 13.78
CA LEU A 154 3.52 -14.43 15.07
C LEU A 154 2.29 -13.75 15.70
N PRO A 155 2.24 -13.58 17.04
CA PRO A 155 1.15 -12.91 17.71
C PRO A 155 0.98 -11.47 17.19
N MET A 156 -0.19 -11.16 16.64
CA MET A 156 -0.47 -9.84 16.03
C MET A 156 -0.74 -8.75 17.08
N ASP A 157 -1.05 -9.15 18.31
CA ASP A 157 -1.24 -8.29 19.48
C ASP A 157 0.07 -7.98 20.23
N GLU A 158 1.18 -8.58 19.82
CA GLU A 158 2.49 -8.33 20.43
C GLU A 158 2.86 -6.85 20.33
N PRO A 159 3.18 -6.17 21.45
CA PRO A 159 3.59 -4.77 21.44
C PRO A 159 5.01 -4.63 20.88
N ILE A 160 5.16 -3.80 19.85
CA ILE A 160 6.43 -3.45 19.23
C ILE A 160 6.71 -1.97 19.45
N THR A 161 7.85 -1.66 20.09
CA THR A 161 8.31 -0.28 20.29
C THR A 161 9.24 0.14 19.16
N ILE A 162 8.97 1.32 18.59
CA ILE A 162 9.88 2.02 17.66
C ILE A 162 11.12 2.46 18.43
N THR A 163 12.30 2.05 17.96
CA THR A 163 13.61 2.42 18.53
C THR A 163 14.36 3.38 17.62
N GLN A 164 15.54 3.83 18.07
CA GLN A 164 16.43 4.65 17.25
C GLN A 164 16.91 3.91 16.00
N ASP A 165 17.01 2.59 16.04
CA ASP A 165 17.40 1.75 14.90
C ASP A 165 16.38 1.80 13.75
N ASP A 166 15.13 2.13 14.04
CA ASP A 166 14.07 2.22 13.02
C ASP A 166 14.08 3.56 12.29
N VAL A 167 14.90 4.52 12.72
CA VAL A 167 15.00 5.83 12.12
C VAL A 167 15.80 5.75 10.82
N ASP A 168 15.21 6.25 9.74
CA ASP A 168 15.88 6.39 8.46
C ASP A 168 17.11 7.32 8.54
N THR A 169 18.28 6.76 8.24
CA THR A 169 19.56 7.46 8.17
C THR A 169 20.10 7.57 6.73
N GLU A 170 19.41 6.98 5.74
CA GLU A 170 19.83 6.96 4.34
C GLU A 170 19.14 8.04 3.51
N LYS A 171 17.81 8.12 3.58
CA LYS A 171 16.99 9.07 2.81
C LYS A 171 16.42 10.20 3.66
N PHE A 172 16.63 10.15 4.98
CA PHE A 172 16.13 11.14 5.94
C PHE A 172 14.61 11.37 5.82
N SER A 173 13.87 10.31 5.51
CA SER A 173 12.42 10.33 5.43
C SER A 173 11.79 10.63 6.78
N SER A 174 10.71 11.41 6.76
CA SER A 174 9.93 11.69 7.97
C SER A 174 8.98 10.54 8.29
N SER A 175 8.66 10.38 9.57
CA SER A 175 7.67 9.43 10.06
C SER A 175 6.83 10.10 11.13
N ARG A 176 5.55 9.72 11.20
CA ARG A 176 4.64 10.20 12.25
C ARG A 176 4.80 9.43 13.55
N LEU A 177 5.40 8.24 13.50
CA LEU A 177 5.66 7.39 14.64
C LEU A 177 6.98 7.83 15.29
N ALA A 178 6.92 8.52 16.42
CA ALA A 178 8.14 8.94 17.14
C ALA A 178 8.86 7.72 17.76
N VAL A 179 10.17 7.84 18.00
CA VAL A 179 10.90 6.86 18.84
C VAL A 179 10.22 6.75 20.20
N GLY A 180 10.05 5.53 20.69
CA GLY A 180 9.29 5.20 21.90
C GLY A 180 7.79 4.94 21.65
N THR A 181 7.27 5.19 20.44
CA THR A 181 5.90 4.79 20.07
C THR A 181 5.79 3.28 20.11
N THR A 182 4.77 2.75 20.79
CA THR A 182 4.48 1.31 20.84
C THR A 182 3.14 1.05 20.20
N LEU A 183 3.10 0.14 19.23
CA LEU A 183 1.88 -0.34 18.57
C LEU A 183 1.93 -1.86 18.52
N THR A 184 0.79 -2.51 18.35
CA THR A 184 0.73 -3.95 18.10
C THR A 184 1.39 -4.32 16.77
N ARG A 185 1.88 -5.55 16.64
CA ARG A 185 2.43 -6.08 15.37
C ARG A 185 1.44 -5.92 14.21
N GLY A 186 0.15 -6.15 14.45
CA GLY A 186 -0.92 -5.97 13.48
C GLY A 186 -1.05 -4.52 13.01
N GLU A 187 -1.01 -3.55 13.93
CA GLU A 187 -1.02 -2.12 13.59
C GLU A 187 0.23 -1.71 12.81
N MET A 188 1.42 -2.21 13.21
CA MET A 188 2.66 -1.95 12.47
C MET A 188 2.56 -2.48 11.03
N LEU A 189 2.03 -3.70 10.85
CA LEU A 189 1.85 -4.31 9.54
C LEU A 189 0.86 -3.51 8.68
N HIS A 190 -0.26 -3.10 9.28
CA HIS A 190 -1.27 -2.29 8.61
C HIS A 190 -0.69 -0.96 8.12
N LEU A 191 -0.01 -0.21 9.00
CA LEU A 191 0.60 1.06 8.65
C LEU A 191 1.70 0.91 7.58
N ALA A 192 2.52 -0.14 7.66
CA ALA A 192 3.56 -0.44 6.69
C ALA A 192 3.00 -0.71 5.28
N LEU A 193 1.90 -1.46 5.18
CA LEU A 193 1.30 -1.82 3.89
C LEU A 193 0.42 -0.70 3.30
N MET A 194 -0.50 -0.18 4.11
CA MET A 194 -1.49 0.81 3.70
C MET A 194 -0.85 2.18 3.45
N SER A 195 -0.11 2.69 4.44
CA SER A 195 0.40 4.07 4.45
C SER A 195 1.89 4.16 4.13
N SER A 196 2.53 3.02 3.88
CA SER A 196 3.96 2.93 3.58
C SER A 196 4.87 3.42 4.72
N GLU A 197 4.45 3.29 5.98
CA GLU A 197 5.24 3.74 7.14
C GLU A 197 6.58 2.98 7.24
N ASN A 198 7.69 3.72 7.20
CA ASN A 198 9.04 3.15 7.17
C ASN A 198 9.44 2.58 8.52
N ARG A 199 9.14 3.30 9.62
CA ARG A 199 9.55 2.86 10.97
C ARG A 199 8.83 1.60 11.38
N ALA A 200 7.53 1.49 11.03
CA ALA A 200 6.76 0.27 11.26
C ALA A 200 7.34 -0.93 10.50
N ALA A 201 7.67 -0.77 9.21
CA ALA A 201 8.27 -1.85 8.41
C ALA A 201 9.66 -2.26 8.92
N HIS A 202 10.48 -1.29 9.34
CA HIS A 202 11.79 -1.58 9.91
C HIS A 202 11.67 -2.33 11.24
N ALA A 203 10.80 -1.86 12.13
CA ALA A 203 10.56 -2.50 13.43
C ALA A 203 10.04 -3.94 13.27
N LEU A 204 9.18 -4.21 12.29
CA LEU A 204 8.73 -5.57 11.96
C LEU A 204 9.90 -6.49 11.57
N GLY A 205 10.82 -6.01 10.74
CA GLY A 205 12.01 -6.78 10.37
C GLY A 205 12.99 -6.95 11.53
N ARG A 206 13.23 -5.88 12.31
CA ARG A 206 14.14 -5.88 13.47
C ARG A 206 13.68 -6.81 14.59
N THR A 207 12.37 -6.87 14.85
CA THR A 207 11.75 -7.72 15.90
C THR A 207 11.34 -9.10 15.41
N PHE A 208 11.66 -9.45 14.16
CA PHE A 208 11.45 -10.79 13.67
C PHE A 208 12.36 -11.80 14.40
N PRO A 209 11.95 -13.05 14.63
CA PRO A 209 12.82 -14.06 15.22
C PRO A 209 14.14 -14.22 14.46
N GLY A 210 15.27 -14.00 15.14
CA GLY A 210 16.61 -13.96 14.55
C GLY A 210 17.09 -12.55 14.13
N GLY A 211 16.27 -11.53 14.31
CA GLY A 211 16.60 -10.13 14.05
C GLY A 211 16.59 -9.75 12.57
N LEU A 212 17.06 -8.52 12.30
CA LEU A 212 16.99 -7.90 10.97
C LEU A 212 17.78 -8.67 9.90
N GLU A 213 18.96 -9.19 10.24
CA GLU A 213 19.79 -9.97 9.31
C GLU A 213 19.07 -11.26 8.88
N ALA A 214 18.49 -12.00 9.84
CA ALA A 214 17.70 -13.18 9.54
C ALA A 214 16.44 -12.85 8.72
N PHE A 215 15.82 -11.69 8.97
CA PHE A 215 14.67 -11.25 8.19
C PHE A 215 15.05 -10.99 6.73
N VAL A 216 16.14 -10.26 6.47
CA VAL A 216 16.63 -9.99 5.10
C VAL A 216 17.05 -11.27 4.40
N ALA A 217 17.70 -12.21 5.11
CA ALA A 217 18.01 -13.53 4.57
C ALA A 217 16.74 -14.28 4.14
N ARG A 218 15.67 -14.22 4.95
CA ARG A 218 14.35 -14.81 4.61
C ARG A 218 13.68 -14.11 3.43
N MET A 219 13.77 -12.79 3.30
CA MET A 219 13.24 -12.06 2.14
C MET A 219 13.85 -12.57 0.84
N ASN A 220 15.18 -12.71 0.81
CA ASN A 220 15.88 -13.22 -0.38
C ASN A 220 15.63 -14.72 -0.60
N ALA A 221 15.51 -15.52 0.47
CA ALA A 221 15.16 -16.93 0.35
C ALA A 221 13.75 -17.11 -0.23
N LYS A 222 12.78 -16.31 0.22
CA LYS A 222 11.42 -16.30 -0.31
C LYS A 222 11.40 -15.86 -1.76
N ALA A 223 12.12 -14.80 -2.13
CA ALA A 223 12.24 -14.35 -3.52
C ALA A 223 12.68 -15.50 -4.44
N ARG A 224 13.77 -16.20 -4.10
CA ARG A 224 14.21 -17.39 -4.85
C ARG A 224 13.18 -18.51 -4.88
N LEU A 225 12.54 -18.80 -3.75
CA LEU A 225 11.54 -19.86 -3.63
C LEU A 225 10.36 -19.66 -4.57
N ILE A 226 9.90 -18.42 -4.73
CA ILE A 226 8.76 -18.09 -5.61
C ILE A 226 9.19 -17.72 -7.03
N GLY A 227 10.47 -17.89 -7.38
CA GLY A 227 10.98 -17.68 -8.74
C GLY A 227 11.32 -16.24 -9.10
N MET A 228 11.47 -15.35 -8.11
CA MET A 228 11.93 -13.97 -8.33
C MET A 228 13.46 -13.91 -8.47
N THR A 229 13.97 -14.31 -9.62
CA THR A 229 15.42 -14.46 -9.87
C THR A 229 16.16 -13.14 -10.12
N GLU A 230 15.44 -12.07 -10.44
CA GLU A 230 15.96 -10.73 -10.72
C GLU A 230 15.84 -9.81 -9.49
N THR A 231 15.50 -10.37 -8.33
CA THR A 231 15.21 -9.63 -7.10
C THR A 231 16.28 -9.79 -6.04
N ARG A 232 16.64 -8.68 -5.40
CA ARG A 232 17.49 -8.65 -4.22
C ARG A 232 16.98 -7.66 -3.19
N TYR A 233 16.90 -8.13 -1.94
CA TYR A 233 16.59 -7.31 -0.78
C TYR A 233 17.81 -7.12 0.12
N VAL A 234 17.99 -5.92 0.67
CA VAL A 234 18.99 -5.58 1.68
C VAL A 234 18.37 -5.09 2.99
N GLU A 235 17.10 -4.68 2.95
CA GLU A 235 16.37 -4.14 4.12
C GLU A 235 14.84 -4.17 3.88
N PRO A 236 13.99 -4.09 4.91
CA PRO A 236 12.54 -4.39 4.81
C PRO A 236 11.64 -3.22 4.38
N THR A 237 12.18 -2.01 4.20
CA THR A 237 11.41 -0.78 4.00
C THR A 237 11.39 -0.32 2.54
N GLY A 238 12.45 -0.55 1.77
CA GLY A 238 12.62 0.03 0.44
C GLY A 238 13.23 1.44 0.43
N LEU A 239 13.93 1.83 1.49
CA LEU A 239 14.71 3.07 1.52
C LEU A 239 16.03 2.92 0.76
N SER A 240 16.63 1.73 0.79
CA SER A 240 17.87 1.48 0.04
C SER A 240 17.60 1.32 -1.45
N SER A 241 18.40 2.00 -2.28
CA SER A 241 18.36 1.79 -3.74
C SER A 241 18.91 0.42 -4.16
N HIS A 242 19.51 -0.32 -3.23
CA HIS A 242 19.94 -1.71 -3.44
C HIS A 242 18.82 -2.74 -3.24
N ASN A 243 17.63 -2.31 -2.80
CA ASN A 243 16.41 -3.10 -2.95
C ASN A 243 15.93 -3.00 -4.40
N GLN A 244 16.15 -4.07 -5.16
CA GLN A 244 15.95 -4.10 -6.60
C GLN A 244 15.14 -5.32 -7.03
N SER A 245 14.36 -5.15 -8.09
CA SER A 245 13.54 -6.21 -8.70
C SER A 245 13.16 -5.80 -10.12
N SER A 246 12.56 -6.72 -10.86
CA SER A 246 11.98 -6.48 -12.19
C SER A 246 10.45 -6.44 -12.12
N ALA A 247 9.80 -6.05 -13.22
CA ALA A 247 8.35 -6.04 -13.27
C ALA A 247 7.74 -7.44 -13.22
N ARG A 248 8.42 -8.43 -13.83
CA ARG A 248 8.01 -9.84 -13.80
C ARG A 248 8.07 -10.42 -12.39
N ASP A 249 9.18 -10.19 -11.70
CA ASP A 249 9.34 -10.64 -10.31
C ASP A 249 8.29 -10.01 -9.39
N LEU A 250 8.03 -8.71 -9.55
CA LEU A 250 7.00 -8.03 -8.78
C LEU A 250 5.59 -8.53 -9.10
N ALA A 251 5.29 -8.89 -10.35
CA ALA A 251 4.01 -9.49 -10.70
C ALA A 251 3.83 -10.87 -10.01
N THR A 252 4.89 -11.68 -9.95
CA THR A 252 4.92 -12.92 -9.17
C THR A 252 4.67 -12.65 -7.68
N LEU A 253 5.33 -11.65 -7.08
CA LEU A 253 5.10 -11.27 -5.69
C LEU A 253 3.66 -10.84 -5.44
N VAL A 254 3.06 -10.04 -6.33
CA VAL A 254 1.66 -9.63 -6.22
C VAL A 254 0.73 -10.84 -6.29
N ASN A 255 0.98 -11.78 -7.22
CA ASN A 255 0.15 -12.97 -7.34
C ASN A 255 0.18 -13.82 -6.06
N VAL A 256 1.37 -14.05 -5.49
CA VAL A 256 1.54 -14.77 -4.23
C VAL A 256 0.89 -14.02 -3.06
N ALA A 257 1.19 -12.73 -2.91
CA ALA A 257 0.67 -11.93 -1.80
C ALA A 257 -0.86 -11.76 -1.86
N HIS A 258 -1.45 -11.73 -3.06
CA HIS A 258 -2.90 -11.65 -3.22
C HIS A 258 -3.62 -12.91 -2.71
N SER A 259 -2.95 -14.06 -2.62
CA SER A 259 -3.55 -15.26 -2.04
C SER A 259 -3.78 -15.16 -0.52
N ASP A 260 -3.15 -14.19 0.15
CA ASP A 260 -3.28 -13.95 1.58
C ASP A 260 -4.41 -12.92 1.87
N PRO A 261 -5.53 -13.34 2.51
CA PRO A 261 -6.64 -12.43 2.81
C PRO A 261 -6.25 -11.25 3.70
N LEU A 262 -5.30 -11.44 4.63
CA LEU A 262 -4.83 -10.37 5.51
C LEU A 262 -4.11 -9.29 4.69
N LEU A 263 -3.25 -9.67 3.75
CA LEU A 263 -2.56 -8.69 2.91
C LEU A 263 -3.52 -7.93 2.01
N ARG A 264 -4.54 -8.60 1.46
CA ARG A 264 -5.60 -7.93 0.70
C ARG A 264 -6.27 -6.85 1.55
N GLU A 265 -6.75 -7.21 2.74
CA GLU A 265 -7.41 -6.27 3.66
C GLU A 265 -6.50 -5.08 4.03
N LEU A 266 -5.29 -5.35 4.50
CA LEU A 266 -4.40 -4.31 5.01
C LEU A 266 -3.91 -3.39 3.89
N THR A 267 -3.67 -3.91 2.69
CA THR A 267 -3.22 -3.07 1.56
C THR A 267 -4.34 -2.21 0.97
N THR A 268 -5.60 -2.63 1.06
CA THR A 268 -6.75 -1.91 0.48
C THR A 268 -7.57 -1.12 1.50
N SER A 269 -7.18 -1.11 2.78
CA SER A 269 -7.79 -0.24 3.77
C SER A 269 -7.62 1.26 3.38
N PRO A 270 -8.67 2.11 3.42
CA PRO A 270 -8.58 3.49 2.97
C PRO A 270 -7.80 4.42 3.92
N GLY A 271 -7.74 4.07 5.20
CA GLY A 271 -7.10 4.84 6.26
C GLY A 271 -7.22 4.14 7.61
N TYR A 272 -6.42 4.56 8.58
CA TYR A 272 -6.37 3.99 9.91
C TYR A 272 -5.95 5.01 10.95
N GLU A 273 -6.45 4.88 12.18
CA GLU A 273 -6.14 5.78 13.28
C GLU A 273 -5.48 4.99 14.41
N VAL A 274 -4.35 5.49 14.91
CA VAL A 274 -3.64 4.88 16.05
C VAL A 274 -3.57 5.86 17.21
N ALA A 275 -3.88 5.35 18.40
CA ALA A 275 -3.69 6.09 19.64
C ALA A 275 -2.25 5.96 20.11
N VAL A 276 -1.54 7.10 20.22
CA VAL A 276 -0.16 7.17 20.72
C VAL A 276 -0.15 8.11 21.92
N GLY A 277 -0.23 7.52 23.12
CA GLY A 277 -0.36 8.25 24.38
C GLY A 277 -1.64 9.10 24.38
N ARG A 278 -1.51 10.43 24.47
CA ARG A 278 -2.64 11.37 24.45
C ARG A 278 -3.03 11.87 23.06
N ARG A 279 -2.41 11.35 22.00
CA ARG A 279 -2.60 11.81 20.61
C ARG A 279 -3.19 10.70 19.78
N THR A 280 -4.04 11.07 18.83
CA THR A 280 -4.46 10.17 17.74
C THR A 280 -3.72 10.56 16.47
N LEU A 281 -3.11 9.60 15.80
CA LEU A 281 -2.44 9.79 14.51
C LEU A 281 -3.29 9.16 13.40
N HIS A 282 -3.55 9.92 12.35
CA HIS A 282 -4.36 9.48 11.21
C HIS A 282 -3.48 9.12 10.01
N PHE A 283 -3.58 7.90 9.51
CA PHE A 283 -2.86 7.43 8.33
C PHE A 283 -3.85 7.21 7.18
N ASN A 284 -3.39 7.46 5.96
CA ASN A 284 -4.19 7.29 4.75
C ASN A 284 -3.48 6.33 3.80
N ASN A 285 -4.25 5.61 3.00
CA ASN A 285 -3.70 4.80 1.93
C ASN A 285 -2.89 5.66 0.94
N THR A 286 -1.70 5.21 0.59
CA THR A 286 -0.83 5.91 -0.37
C THR A 286 -1.29 5.78 -1.81
N ASN A 287 -2.08 4.74 -2.13
CA ASN A 287 -2.78 4.63 -3.40
C ASN A 287 -4.15 5.29 -3.32
N ARG A 288 -4.32 6.43 -4.01
CA ARG A 288 -5.57 7.19 -4.00
C ARG A 288 -6.72 6.48 -4.71
N LEU A 289 -6.42 5.52 -5.59
CA LEU A 289 -7.44 4.75 -6.31
C LEU A 289 -8.24 3.84 -5.38
N VAL A 290 -7.69 3.47 -4.20
CA VAL A 290 -8.37 2.66 -3.19
C VAL A 290 -9.67 3.31 -2.70
N LYS A 291 -9.73 4.65 -2.68
CA LYS A 291 -10.94 5.39 -2.27
C LYS A 291 -11.90 5.65 -3.44
N ASN A 292 -11.54 5.26 -4.67
CA ASN A 292 -12.36 5.48 -5.85
C ASN A 292 -13.32 4.29 -6.02
N PRO A 293 -14.65 4.49 -5.91
CA PRO A 293 -15.62 3.40 -6.03
C PRO A 293 -15.66 2.77 -7.43
N ALA A 294 -15.09 3.42 -8.45
CA ALA A 294 -14.96 2.83 -9.78
C ALA A 294 -13.92 1.71 -9.84
N TRP A 295 -13.03 1.62 -8.84
CA TRP A 295 -11.93 0.65 -8.82
C TRP A 295 -12.21 -0.49 -7.84
N ASP A 296 -12.13 -1.72 -8.34
CA ASP A 296 -12.10 -2.93 -7.51
C ASP A 296 -10.66 -3.41 -7.38
N ILE A 297 -9.98 -2.98 -6.32
CA ILE A 297 -8.57 -3.29 -6.05
C ILE A 297 -8.51 -4.40 -5.01
N GLY A 298 -7.92 -5.55 -5.35
CA GLY A 298 -7.72 -6.65 -4.43
C GLY A 298 -6.42 -6.55 -3.62
N LEU A 299 -5.38 -5.91 -4.17
CA LEU A 299 -4.10 -5.67 -3.49
C LEU A 299 -3.38 -4.47 -4.10
N GLN A 300 -2.64 -3.69 -3.30
CA GLN A 300 -1.76 -2.64 -3.83
C GLN A 300 -0.51 -2.39 -3.00
N LYS A 301 0.51 -1.81 -3.65
CA LYS A 301 1.57 -1.08 -2.95
C LYS A 301 2.14 0.03 -3.83
N THR A 302 2.42 1.18 -3.25
CA THR A 302 3.19 2.25 -3.91
C THR A 302 4.60 2.39 -3.34
N GLY A 303 5.52 2.97 -4.11
CA GLY A 303 6.88 3.31 -3.65
C GLY A 303 7.41 4.60 -4.27
N TYR A 304 8.32 5.27 -3.56
CA TYR A 304 9.09 6.39 -4.08
C TYR A 304 10.39 6.56 -3.28
N ILE A 305 11.51 6.60 -4.01
CA ILE A 305 12.77 7.26 -3.66
C ILE A 305 13.29 7.89 -4.97
N SER A 306 14.17 8.88 -4.90
CA SER A 306 14.64 9.58 -6.11
C SER A 306 15.24 8.61 -7.14
N GLU A 307 15.98 7.60 -6.68
CA GLU A 307 16.65 6.59 -7.51
C GLU A 307 15.66 5.63 -8.21
N ALA A 308 14.50 5.36 -7.60
CA ALA A 308 13.47 4.45 -8.10
C ALA A 308 12.43 5.14 -8.99
N GLY A 309 12.34 6.46 -8.92
CA GLY A 309 11.16 7.17 -9.38
C GLY A 309 9.91 6.73 -8.60
N ARG A 310 8.72 6.91 -9.18
CA ARG A 310 7.45 6.54 -8.52
C ARG A 310 6.98 5.18 -9.02
N CYS A 311 6.80 4.26 -8.09
CA CYS A 311 6.41 2.89 -8.39
C CYS A 311 5.00 2.56 -7.86
N LEU A 312 4.30 1.66 -8.55
CA LEU A 312 3.01 1.10 -8.17
C LEU A 312 2.97 -0.36 -8.61
N VAL A 313 2.49 -1.22 -7.71
CA VAL A 313 1.98 -2.55 -8.06
C VAL A 313 0.56 -2.65 -7.54
N MET A 314 -0.31 -3.32 -8.29
CA MET A 314 -1.66 -3.63 -7.82
C MET A 314 -2.27 -4.80 -8.55
N GLN A 315 -3.17 -5.50 -7.87
CA GLN A 315 -4.15 -6.40 -8.45
C GLN A 315 -5.50 -5.67 -8.46
N ALA A 316 -6.21 -5.71 -9.58
CA ALA A 316 -7.57 -5.16 -9.69
C ALA A 316 -8.44 -5.94 -10.68
N HIS A 317 -9.75 -5.90 -10.47
CA HIS A 317 -10.72 -6.39 -11.43
C HIS A 317 -11.09 -5.30 -12.43
N ILE A 318 -10.83 -5.54 -13.71
CA ILE A 318 -11.08 -4.60 -14.81
C ILE A 318 -11.72 -5.36 -15.96
N ALA A 319 -12.88 -4.90 -16.43
CA ALA A 319 -13.60 -5.50 -17.56
C ALA A 319 -13.76 -7.03 -17.46
N GLY A 320 -14.05 -7.55 -16.26
CA GLY A 320 -14.22 -8.99 -16.01
C GLY A 320 -12.93 -9.79 -15.85
N ARG A 321 -11.75 -9.16 -15.98
CA ARG A 321 -10.43 -9.79 -15.81
C ARG A 321 -9.80 -9.41 -14.48
N LYS A 322 -9.07 -10.35 -13.87
CA LYS A 322 -8.19 -10.08 -12.72
C LYS A 322 -6.84 -9.66 -13.26
N LEU A 323 -6.48 -8.39 -13.16
CA LEU A 323 -5.23 -7.89 -13.71
C LEU A 323 -4.23 -7.57 -12.62
N ILE A 324 -2.99 -8.03 -12.80
CA ILE A 324 -1.82 -7.57 -12.07
C ILE A 324 -1.13 -6.51 -12.92
N MET A 325 -0.96 -5.32 -12.36
CA MET A 325 -0.32 -4.19 -13.01
C MET A 325 0.91 -3.76 -12.20
N VAL A 326 2.04 -3.63 -12.89
CA VAL A 326 3.31 -3.17 -12.34
C VAL A 326 3.78 -1.97 -13.15
N PHE A 327 4.09 -0.88 -12.47
CA PHE A 327 4.57 0.37 -13.02
C PHE A 327 5.78 0.83 -12.21
N LEU A 328 6.96 0.89 -12.83
CA LEU A 328 8.19 1.36 -12.17
C LEU A 328 8.70 2.63 -12.83
N ASP A 329 9.36 3.44 -12.00
CA ASP A 329 10.02 4.66 -12.44
C ASP A 329 9.09 5.61 -13.24
N SER A 330 7.92 5.89 -12.68
CA SER A 330 6.97 6.83 -13.27
C SER A 330 7.36 8.29 -13.03
N ALA A 331 7.47 9.07 -14.11
CA ALA A 331 7.82 10.49 -14.06
C ALA A 331 6.61 11.36 -13.65
N GLY A 332 6.69 12.09 -12.54
CA GLY A 332 5.64 13.01 -12.05
C GLY A 332 4.73 12.47 -10.94
N LYS A 333 4.18 13.37 -10.11
CA LYS A 333 3.58 13.03 -8.80
C LYS A 333 2.47 11.96 -8.84
N PHE A 334 1.59 12.04 -9.83
CA PHE A 334 0.40 11.20 -9.96
C PHE A 334 0.45 10.27 -11.17
N SER A 335 1.56 10.26 -11.90
CA SER A 335 1.59 9.66 -13.22
C SER A 335 1.40 8.15 -13.22
N ARG A 336 1.91 7.42 -12.22
CA ARG A 336 1.64 5.98 -12.04
C ARG A 336 0.15 5.65 -11.83
N LEU A 337 -0.60 6.56 -11.22
CA LEU A 337 -2.06 6.39 -11.10
C LEU A 337 -2.75 6.69 -12.43
N GLY A 338 -2.24 7.69 -13.17
CA GLY A 338 -2.67 7.96 -14.54
C GLY A 338 -2.32 6.82 -15.50
N ASP A 339 -1.19 6.12 -15.33
CA ASP A 339 -0.82 4.91 -16.08
C ASP A 339 -1.85 3.81 -15.83
N ALA A 340 -2.24 3.59 -14.56
CA ALA A 340 -3.30 2.63 -14.21
C ALA A 340 -4.64 2.98 -14.87
N GLU A 341 -5.06 4.25 -14.86
CA GLU A 341 -6.28 4.69 -15.56
C GLU A 341 -6.19 4.53 -17.08
N ARG A 342 -5.02 4.79 -17.69
CA ARG A 342 -4.82 4.56 -19.13
C ARG A 342 -4.91 3.09 -19.50
N VAL A 343 -4.29 2.22 -18.71
CA VAL A 343 -4.41 0.76 -18.88
C VAL A 343 -5.85 0.31 -18.72
N ARG A 344 -6.55 0.78 -17.68
CA ARG A 344 -7.98 0.48 -17.47
C ARG A 344 -8.82 0.83 -18.70
N HIS A 345 -8.76 2.07 -19.15
CA HIS A 345 -9.53 2.52 -20.32
C HIS A 345 -9.16 1.77 -21.60
N TRP A 346 -7.90 1.34 -21.73
CA TRP A 346 -7.46 0.53 -22.85
C TRP A 346 -8.05 -0.89 -22.79
N VAL A 347 -7.98 -1.55 -21.63
CA VAL A 347 -8.55 -2.89 -21.43
C VAL A 347 -10.07 -2.90 -21.61
N GLU A 348 -10.78 -1.89 -21.10
CA GLU A 348 -12.24 -1.76 -21.26
C GLU A 348 -12.68 -1.63 -22.72
N LYS A 349 -11.78 -1.26 -23.64
CA LYS A 349 -12.03 -1.19 -25.08
C LYS A 349 -11.65 -2.48 -25.83
N LEU A 350 -10.93 -3.41 -25.18
CA LEU A 350 -10.61 -4.69 -25.80
C LEU A 350 -11.89 -5.53 -25.92
N PRO A 351 -12.05 -6.34 -26.98
CA PRO A 351 -13.13 -7.29 -27.06
C PRO A 351 -13.14 -8.20 -25.83
N ALA A 352 -14.29 -8.34 -25.17
CA ALA A 352 -14.42 -9.27 -24.05
C ALA A 352 -14.07 -10.69 -24.53
N LEU A 353 -13.31 -11.45 -23.72
CA LEU A 353 -13.13 -12.88 -23.93
C LEU A 353 -14.51 -13.55 -23.84
N GLY A 354 -15.14 -13.80 -24.99
CA GLY A 354 -16.51 -14.33 -25.03
C GLY A 354 -17.24 -14.25 -26.37
N SER A 355 -16.80 -13.46 -27.35
CA SER A 355 -17.37 -13.49 -28.71
C SER A 355 -16.62 -14.43 -29.64
N ALA A 356 -16.29 -15.63 -29.18
CA ALA A 356 -16.09 -16.75 -30.10
C ALA A 356 -17.47 -17.21 -30.58
N SER A 357 -18.08 -16.43 -31.49
CA SER A 357 -19.23 -16.90 -32.24
C SER A 357 -18.75 -18.08 -33.07
N THR A 358 -19.08 -19.29 -32.61
CA THR A 358 -18.86 -20.52 -33.35
C THR A 358 -19.69 -20.42 -34.62
N LEU A 359 -19.10 -19.90 -35.69
CA LEU A 359 -19.62 -20.06 -37.04
C LEU A 359 -19.49 -21.54 -37.40
N HIS A 360 -20.49 -22.32 -37.00
CA HIS A 360 -20.76 -23.61 -37.61
C HIS A 360 -21.08 -23.35 -39.09
N ALA A 361 -20.09 -23.55 -39.96
CA ALA A 361 -20.32 -23.76 -41.37
C ALA A 361 -21.07 -25.09 -41.51
N SER A 362 -22.40 -25.02 -41.63
CA SER A 362 -23.19 -26.16 -42.09
C SER A 362 -22.90 -26.34 -43.57
N GLY A 363 -22.23 -27.45 -43.89
CA GLY A 363 -22.02 -27.90 -45.27
C GLY A 363 -23.36 -28.21 -45.91
N GLY A 364 -23.76 -27.40 -46.89
CA GLY A 364 -24.83 -27.74 -47.82
C GLY A 364 -24.33 -28.78 -48.81
N THR A 365 -24.76 -30.03 -48.64
CA THR A 365 -24.58 -31.07 -49.66
C THR A 365 -25.67 -30.91 -50.70
N THR A 366 -25.28 -30.48 -51.90
CA THR A 366 -26.13 -30.44 -53.09
C THR A 366 -26.43 -31.88 -53.52
N SER A 367 -27.68 -32.31 -53.40
CA SER A 367 -28.15 -33.56 -54.01
C SER A 367 -28.47 -33.30 -55.48
N ALA A 368 -27.66 -33.87 -56.37
CA ALA A 368 -27.95 -33.95 -57.79
C ALA A 368 -28.98 -35.05 -58.04
N LYS A 369 -30.09 -34.69 -58.71
CA LYS A 369 -31.01 -35.63 -59.34
C LYS A 369 -30.31 -36.30 -60.53
N LEU A 370 -30.37 -37.62 -60.58
CA LEU A 370 -30.15 -38.44 -61.76
C LEU A 370 -31.50 -38.62 -62.47
N ASP A 371 -31.48 -38.43 -63.78
CA ASP A 371 -32.40 -39.10 -64.73
C ASP A 371 -31.91 -40.54 -64.98
#